data_AF-W1Y1V4-F1
#
_entry.id   AF-W1Y1V4-F1
#
_cell.length_a   1.000
_cell.length_b   1.000
_cell.length_c   1.000
_cell.angle_alpha   90.00
_cell.angle_beta   90.00
_cell.angle_gamma   90.00
#
_symmetry.space_group_name_H-M   'P 1'
#
loop_
_entity.id
_entity.type
_entity.pdbx_description
1 polymer ?
#
loop_
_entity_poly.entity_id
_entity_poly.type
_entity_poly.pdbx_seq_one_letter_code
_entity_poly.pdbx_strand_id
1 'polypeptide(L)'
;ADQGAYVHYPVDDLLSILALESKRHRCMVIGEDLGTVPVEIVGKLRSSGVYSYKVLYFENDHEKTFRSPKAYPEQSMAAAAAPGLPTL
;
A
#
# COMPACT_ATOMS: atom_id res chain seq x y z
N ALA A 1 -18.82 6.45 -13.68
CA ALA A 1 -17.84 5.37 -13.41
C ALA A 1 -18.50 4.00 -13.34
N ASP A 2 -19.83 3.96 -13.26
CA ASP A 2 -20.70 2.78 -13.28
C ASP A 2 -20.57 1.89 -14.52
N GLN A 3 -20.08 2.42 -15.65
CA GLN A 3 -19.81 1.67 -16.88
C GLN A 3 -18.32 1.31 -17.07
N GLY A 4 -17.50 1.43 -16.02
CA GLY A 4 -16.07 1.13 -16.07
C GLY A 4 -15.75 -0.36 -16.00
N ALA A 5 -14.53 -0.72 -16.39
CA ALA A 5 -13.98 -2.06 -16.22
C ALA A 5 -12.48 -1.99 -15.88
N TYR A 6 -11.94 -3.07 -15.29
CA TYR A 6 -10.51 -3.20 -15.04
C TYR A 6 -9.77 -3.57 -16.33
N VAL A 7 -8.61 -2.94 -16.55
CA VAL A 7 -7.66 -3.28 -17.61
C VAL A 7 -6.37 -3.76 -16.96
N HIS A 8 -5.91 -4.95 -17.35
CA HIS A 8 -4.72 -5.55 -16.78
C HIS A 8 -3.42 -4.93 -17.32
N TYR A 9 -2.41 -4.86 -16.45
CA TYR A 9 -1.04 -4.47 -16.76
C TYR A 9 -0.07 -5.58 -16.35
N PRO A 10 1.12 -5.68 -16.98
CA PRO A 10 2.11 -6.72 -16.66
C PRO A 10 2.83 -6.42 -15.33
N VAL A 11 2.17 -6.71 -14.22
CA VAL A 11 2.61 -6.30 -12.86
C VAL A 11 4.01 -6.78 -12.50
N ASP A 12 4.39 -8.00 -12.89
CA ASP A 12 5.68 -8.58 -12.52
C ASP A 12 6.86 -7.85 -13.19
N ASP A 13 6.70 -7.50 -14.46
CA ASP A 13 7.70 -6.71 -15.20
C ASP A 13 7.81 -5.30 -14.62
N LEU A 14 6.66 -4.66 -14.35
CA LEU A 14 6.61 -3.31 -13.80
C LEU A 14 7.26 -3.24 -12.41
N LEU A 15 6.99 -4.20 -11.53
CA LEU A 15 7.61 -4.26 -10.20
C LEU A 15 9.12 -4.54 -10.29
N SER A 16 9.55 -5.39 -11.22
CA SER A 16 10.98 -5.66 -11.43
C SER A 16 11.74 -4.42 -11.91
N ILE A 17 11.16 -3.66 -12.86
CA ILE A 17 11.71 -2.39 -13.33
C ILE A 17 11.74 -1.36 -12.21
N LEU A 18 10.65 -1.24 -11.45
CA LEU A 18 10.57 -0.33 -10.31
C LEU A 18 11.64 -0.62 -9.26
N ALA A 19 11.85 -1.89 -8.92
CA ALA A 19 12.90 -2.31 -7.99
C ALA A 19 14.31 -2.02 -8.54
N LEU A 20 14.54 -2.26 -9.84
CA LEU A 20 15.81 -1.94 -10.49
C LEU A 20 16.12 -0.44 -10.39
N GLU A 21 15.15 0.41 -10.75
CA GLU A 21 15.35 1.86 -10.73
C GLU A 21 15.43 2.42 -9.30
N SER A 22 14.67 1.87 -8.35
CA SER A 22 14.81 2.15 -6.92
C SER A 22 16.24 1.93 -6.45
N LYS A 23 16.82 0.77 -6.79
CA LYS A 23 18.20 0.42 -6.42
C LYS A 23 19.23 1.34 -7.06
N ARG A 24 19.09 1.65 -8.35
CA ARG A 24 20.01 2.57 -9.08
C ARG A 24 20.04 3.95 -8.46
N HIS A 25 18.90 4.43 -7.96
CA HIS A 25 18.77 5.77 -7.38
C HIS A 25 18.91 5.79 -5.86
N ARG A 26 19.11 4.64 -5.20
CA ARG A 26 19.10 4.50 -3.74
C ARG A 26 17.84 5.14 -3.13
N CYS A 27 16.71 4.95 -3.80
CA CYS A 27 15.44 5.59 -3.49
C CYS A 27 14.44 4.51 -3.09
N MET A 28 14.02 4.49 -1.82
CA MET A 28 13.00 3.54 -1.37
C MET A 28 11.63 3.87 -1.98
N VAL A 29 10.76 2.85 -2.07
CA VAL A 29 9.43 2.98 -2.65
C VAL A 29 8.36 2.70 -1.61
N ILE A 30 7.39 3.61 -1.51
CA ILE A 30 6.18 3.45 -0.70
C ILE A 30 5.01 3.35 -1.66
N GLY A 31 4.28 2.24 -1.60
CA GLY A 31 3.05 2.02 -2.35
C GLY A 31 1.87 2.53 -1.55
N GLU A 32 1.11 3.46 -2.12
CA GLU A 32 -0.18 3.86 -1.57
C GLU A 32 -1.19 2.74 -1.87
N ASP A 33 -1.32 1.82 -0.92
CA ASP A 33 -2.12 0.60 -1.02
C ASP A 33 -3.45 0.74 -0.26
N LEU A 34 -4.14 1.88 -0.40
CA LEU A 34 -5.43 2.14 0.26
C LEU A 34 -6.60 1.61 -0.58
N GLY A 35 -7.70 1.26 0.10
CA GLY A 35 -8.93 0.79 -0.53
C GLY A 35 -8.87 -0.70 -0.91
N THR A 36 -9.52 -1.05 -2.02
CA THR A 36 -9.66 -2.45 -2.46
C THR A 36 -8.43 -2.90 -3.24
N VAL A 37 -7.44 -3.44 -2.52
CA VAL A 37 -6.23 -4.02 -3.11
C VAL A 37 -6.43 -5.52 -3.33
N PRO A 38 -6.24 -6.04 -4.55
CA PRO A 38 -6.28 -7.48 -4.79
C PRO A 38 -5.26 -8.22 -3.93
N VAL A 39 -5.66 -9.35 -3.33
CA VAL A 39 -4.82 -10.14 -2.42
C VAL A 39 -3.48 -10.53 -3.05
N GLU A 40 -3.48 -10.81 -4.35
CA GLU A 40 -2.27 -11.14 -5.13
C GLU A 40 -1.24 -9.99 -5.17
N ILE A 41 -1.69 -8.73 -5.17
CA ILE A 41 -0.82 -7.55 -5.24
C ILE A 41 -0.12 -7.31 -3.91
N VAL A 42 -0.81 -7.56 -2.78
CA VAL A 42 -0.24 -7.37 -1.43
C VAL A 42 1.04 -8.19 -1.25
N GLY A 43 1.02 -9.45 -1.70
CA GLY A 43 2.19 -10.32 -1.66
C GLY A 43 3.33 -9.83 -2.56
N LYS A 44 3.00 -9.48 -3.81
CA LYS A 44 3.98 -8.99 -4.79
C LYS A 44 4.68 -7.72 -4.32
N LEU A 45 3.93 -6.69 -3.90
CA LEU A 45 4.49 -5.44 -3.37
C LEU A 45 5.46 -5.69 -2.21
N ARG A 46 5.06 -6.54 -1.25
CA ARG A 46 5.90 -6.89 -0.11
C ARG A 46 7.20 -7.55 -0.56
N SER A 47 7.11 -8.57 -1.43
CA SER A 47 8.29 -9.29 -1.93
C SER A 47 9.21 -8.42 -2.79
N SER A 48 8.68 -7.39 -3.45
CA SER A 48 9.45 -6.41 -4.22
C SER A 48 10.08 -5.31 -3.35
N GLY A 49 9.92 -5.36 -2.03
CA GLY A 49 10.48 -4.36 -1.11
C GLY A 49 9.72 -3.04 -1.06
N VAL A 50 8.49 -3.00 -1.59
CA VAL A 50 7.62 -1.82 -1.51
C VAL A 50 6.99 -1.74 -0.13
N TYR A 51 7.10 -0.58 0.52
CA TYR A 51 6.48 -0.33 1.82
C TYR A 51 5.00 -0.01 1.65
N SER A 52 4.14 -0.61 2.47
CA SER A 52 2.72 -0.26 2.50
C SER A 52 2.49 1.12 3.15
N TYR A 53 1.34 1.73 2.89
CA TYR A 53 0.86 2.91 3.58
C TYR A 53 -0.30 2.54 4.52
N LYS A 54 -0.21 2.93 5.79
CA LYS A 54 -1.18 2.57 6.84
C LYS A 54 -1.70 3.84 7.50
N VAL A 55 -2.95 4.16 7.19
CA VAL A 55 -3.64 5.36 7.70
C VAL A 55 -4.46 4.97 8.91
N LEU A 56 -4.18 5.59 10.06
CA LEU A 56 -4.79 5.24 11.35
C LEU A 56 -6.31 5.12 11.29
N TYR A 57 -6.99 6.03 10.59
CA TYR A 57 -8.45 6.03 10.44
C TYR A 57 -9.02 4.75 9.81
N PHE A 58 -8.22 4.01 9.04
CA PHE A 58 -8.64 2.77 8.35
C PHE A 58 -8.15 1.51 9.05
N GLU A 59 -7.26 1.61 10.05
CA GLU A 59 -6.69 0.47 10.75
C GLU A 59 -7.60 -0.01 11.89
N ASN A 60 -8.86 -0.28 11.56
CA ASN A 60 -9.85 -0.91 12.42
C ASN A 60 -10.64 -1.97 11.67
N ASP A 61 -11.21 -2.92 12.39
CA ASP A 61 -12.08 -3.94 11.82
C ASP A 61 -13.55 -3.46 11.68
N HIS A 62 -14.42 -4.36 11.24
CA HIS A 62 -15.85 -4.11 11.08
C HIS A 62 -16.57 -3.72 12.39
N GLU A 63 -16.02 -4.05 13.56
CA GLU A 63 -16.54 -3.69 14.87
C GLU A 63 -15.92 -2.40 15.44
N LYS A 64 -15.07 -1.72 14.65
CA LYS A 64 -14.31 -0.52 15.04
C LYS A 64 -13.24 -0.77 16.10
N THR A 65 -12.79 -2.01 16.22
CA THR A 65 -11.61 -2.34 17.04
C THR A 65 -10.35 -1.96 16.27
N PHE A 66 -9.57 -1.03 16.82
CA PHE A 66 -8.33 -0.57 16.20
C PHE A 66 -7.21 -1.61 16.32
N ARG A 67 -6.40 -1.71 15.26
CA ARG A 67 -5.18 -2.51 15.24
C ARG A 67 -4.23 -2.01 16.33
N SER A 68 -3.71 -2.95 17.13
CA SER A 68 -2.71 -2.61 18.14
C SER A 68 -1.42 -2.10 17.47
N PRO A 69 -0.70 -1.14 18.06
CA PRO A 69 0.52 -0.59 17.45
C PRO A 69 1.57 -1.65 17.07
N LYS A 70 1.71 -2.70 17.87
CA LYS A 70 2.66 -3.81 17.63
C LYS A 70 2.25 -4.73 16.47
N ALA A 71 0.99 -4.68 16.04
CA ALA A 71 0.47 -5.48 14.94
C ALA A 71 0.53 -4.76 13.59
N TYR A 72 1.10 -3.55 13.52
CA TYR A 72 1.39 -2.88 12.26
C TYR A 72 2.54 -3.60 11.54
N PRO A 73 2.45 -3.78 10.20
CA PRO A 73 3.55 -4.39 9.46
C PRO A 73 4.82 -3.56 9.54
N GLU A 74 5.95 -4.20 9.78
CA GLU A 74 7.26 -3.53 9.85
C GLU A 74 7.61 -2.81 8.53
N GLN A 75 7.33 -3.43 7.39
CA GLN A 75 7.51 -2.84 6.06
C GLN A 75 6.32 -1.94 5.68
N SER A 76 6.05 -0.92 6.51
CA SER A 76 5.03 0.08 6.22
C SER A 76 5.38 1.47 6.78
N MET A 77 4.75 2.49 6.21
CA MET A 77 4.71 3.83 6.77
C MET A 77 3.34 4.05 7.41
N ALA A 78 3.33 4.43 8.68
CA ALA A 78 2.11 4.79 9.41
C ALA A 78 1.88 6.30 9.37
N ALA A 79 0.64 6.72 9.13
CA ALA A 79 0.22 8.13 9.17
C ALA A 79 -1.10 8.29 9.91
N ALA A 80 -1.30 9.43 10.58
CA ALA A 80 -2.57 9.73 11.24
C ALA A 80 -3.72 9.91 10.22
N ALA A 81 -3.43 10.63 9.13
CA ALA A 81 -4.35 10.92 8.05
C ALA A 81 -3.61 10.89 6.70
N ALA A 82 -4.36 10.82 5.60
CA ALA A 82 -3.87 10.96 4.24
C ALA A 82 -4.46 12.23 3.58
N PRO A 83 -3.85 12.75 2.50
CA PRO A 83 -4.47 13.82 1.72
C PRO A 83 -5.91 13.49 1.34
N GLY A 84 -6.83 14.42 1.57
CA GLY A 84 -8.27 14.22 1.36
C GLY A 84 -9.04 13.72 2.59
N LEU A 85 -8.36 13.44 3.70
CA LEU A 85 -9.01 13.17 5.00
C LEU A 85 -8.94 14.39 5.92
N PRO A 86 -9.90 14.55 6.85
CA PRO A 86 -9.83 15.59 7.87
C PRO A 86 -8.54 15.51 8.71
N THR A 87 -8.01 16.66 9.10
CA THR A 87 -6.98 16.73 10.13
C THR A 87 -7.55 16.27 11.48
N LEU A 88 -6.66 15.86 12.39
CA LEU A 88 -7.04 15.55 13.78
C LEU A 88 -7.63 16.77 14.50
#